data_AF-Q9P9F0-F1
#
_entry.id   AF-Q9P9F0-F1
#
_cell.length_a   1.000
_cell.length_b   1.000
_cell.length_c   1.000
_cell.angle_alpha   90.00
_cell.angle_beta   90.00
_cell.angle_gamma   90.00
#
_symmetry.space_group_name_H-M   'P 1'
#
loop_
_entity.id
_entity.type
_entity.pdbx_description
1 polymer ?
#
loop_
_entity_poly.entity_id
_entity_poly.type
_entity_poly.pdbx_seq_one_letter_code
_entity_poly.pdbx_strand_id
1 'polypeptide(L)'
;LEFSGKYYKKALQARKSMKKEMLGLFNSADLIVGPTVPKLPHKLGEDVSPMEMYAYDVLTVPTNICGICSGVVRCGNIQGVPVGLQIQGAPLEDEKVLSAMIEFEKNY
;
A
#
# COMPACT_ATOMS: atom_id res chain seq x y z
N LEU A 1 -22.46 -4.98 -22.40
CA LEU A 1 -21.26 -4.67 -23.21
C LEU A 1 -20.16 -3.88 -22.45
N GLU A 2 -20.29 -3.62 -21.15
CA GLU A 2 -19.16 -3.16 -20.30
C GLU A 2 -18.23 -4.30 -19.84
N PHE A 3 -18.71 -5.55 -19.94
CA PHE A 3 -18.00 -6.79 -19.63
C PHE A 3 -17.36 -7.47 -20.86
N SER A 4 -17.32 -6.78 -22.01
CA SER A 4 -16.79 -7.26 -23.29
C SER A 4 -15.25 -7.29 -23.31
N GLY A 5 -14.62 -7.82 -22.25
CA GLY A 5 -13.17 -8.02 -22.15
C GLY A 5 -12.29 -6.77 -22.24
N LYS A 6 -12.70 -5.63 -22.81
CA LYS A 6 -11.81 -4.50 -23.14
C LYS A 6 -11.23 -3.85 -21.89
N TYR A 7 -12.06 -3.46 -20.92
CA TYR A 7 -11.59 -2.85 -19.68
C TYR A 7 -10.96 -3.87 -18.74
N TYR A 8 -11.61 -5.02 -18.57
CA TYR A 8 -11.10 -6.09 -17.70
C TYR A 8 -9.76 -6.66 -18.18
N LYS A 9 -9.60 -6.95 -19.48
CA LYS A 9 -8.32 -7.42 -20.07
C LYS A 9 -7.24 -6.35 -19.95
N LYS A 10 -7.58 -5.07 -20.15
CA LYS A 10 -6.63 -3.97 -19.93
C LYS A 10 -6.20 -3.89 -18.45
N ALA A 11 -7.13 -4.03 -17.50
CA ALA A 11 -6.81 -4.06 -16.08
C ALA A 11 -5.93 -5.27 -15.72
N LEU A 12 -6.18 -6.45 -16.28
CA LEU A 12 -5.32 -7.63 -16.09
C LEU A 12 -3.92 -7.43 -16.68
N GLN A 13 -3.80 -6.74 -17.83
CA GLN A 13 -2.50 -6.38 -18.41
C GLN A 13 -1.76 -5.40 -17.49
N ALA A 14 -2.42 -4.36 -17.01
CA ALA A 14 -1.84 -3.41 -16.06
C ALA A 14 -1.38 -4.11 -14.77
N ARG A 15 -2.23 -4.97 -14.18
CA ARG A 15 -1.88 -5.81 -13.03
C ARG A 15 -0.63 -6.64 -13.29
N LYS A 16 -0.52 -7.28 -14.46
CA LYS A 16 0.65 -8.09 -14.81
C LYS A 16 1.93 -7.25 -14.88
N SER A 17 1.88 -6.08 -15.53
CA SER A 17 3.02 -5.17 -15.60
C SER A 17 3.44 -4.66 -14.22
N MET A 18 2.47 -4.18 -13.43
CA MET A 18 2.73 -3.67 -12.09
C MET A 18 3.32 -4.74 -11.18
N LYS A 19 2.80 -5.98 -11.23
CA LYS A 19 3.36 -7.11 -10.49
C LYS A 19 4.82 -7.39 -10.89
N LYS A 20 5.13 -7.37 -12.20
CA LYS A 20 6.50 -7.60 -12.68
C LYS A 20 7.46 -6.52 -12.17
N GLU A 21 7.07 -5.26 -12.23
CA GLU A 21 7.88 -4.14 -11.76
C GLU A 21 8.10 -4.20 -10.25
N MET A 22 7.01 -4.38 -9.49
CA MET A 22 7.06 -4.49 -8.04
C MET A 22 7.97 -5.64 -7.57
N LEU A 23 7.84 -6.84 -8.17
CA LEU A 23 8.72 -7.96 -7.86
C LEU A 23 10.17 -7.71 -8.28
N GLY A 24 10.39 -6.91 -9.33
CA GLY A 24 11.71 -6.50 -9.77
C GLY A 24 12.44 -5.61 -8.76
N LEU A 25 11.72 -4.80 -7.99
CA LEU A 25 12.31 -3.94 -6.94
C LEU A 25 13.00 -4.76 -5.84
N PHE A 26 12.46 -5.94 -5.53
CA PHE A 26 13.04 -6.83 -4.51
C PHE A 26 14.35 -7.51 -4.94
N ASN A 27 14.81 -7.30 -6.19
CA ASN A 27 16.15 -7.72 -6.59
C ASN A 27 17.26 -6.82 -6.01
N SER A 28 16.91 -5.59 -5.60
CA SER A 28 17.86 -4.59 -5.12
C SER A 28 17.50 -4.02 -3.74
N ALA A 29 16.38 -4.46 -3.16
CA ALA A 29 15.89 -3.99 -1.87
C ALA A 29 15.22 -5.14 -1.12
N ASP A 30 15.45 -5.23 0.20
CA ASP A 30 14.79 -6.24 1.03
C ASP A 30 13.36 -5.87 1.43
N LEU A 31 13.10 -4.56 1.56
CA LEU A 31 11.83 -3.98 1.97
C LEU A 31 11.58 -2.69 1.20
N ILE A 32 10.31 -2.40 0.96
CA ILE A 32 9.83 -1.12 0.44
C ILE A 32 9.05 -0.44 1.56
N VAL A 33 9.32 0.83 1.81
CA VAL A 33 8.75 1.56 2.94
C VAL A 33 8.19 2.89 2.47
N GLY A 34 7.01 3.25 2.97
CA GLY A 34 6.36 4.52 2.65
C GLY A 34 5.17 4.82 3.57
N PRO A 35 4.51 5.97 3.43
CA PRO A 35 3.29 6.24 4.16
C PRO A 35 2.19 5.24 3.77
N THR A 36 1.33 4.88 4.72
CA THR A 36 0.19 3.99 4.42
C THR A 36 -0.88 4.70 3.58
N VAL A 37 -1.10 5.98 3.82
CA VAL A 37 -2.17 6.79 3.24
C VAL A 37 -1.60 8.16 2.85
N PRO A 38 -1.95 8.73 1.68
CA PRO A 38 -1.31 9.95 1.18
C PRO A 38 -1.75 11.25 1.88
N LYS A 39 -2.82 11.21 2.70
CA LYS A 39 -3.36 12.39 3.39
C LYS A 39 -4.00 12.00 4.73
N LEU A 40 -4.20 13.01 5.58
CA LEU A 40 -4.94 12.87 6.83
C LEU A 40 -6.42 12.55 6.58
N PRO A 41 -7.10 11.89 7.54
CA PRO A 41 -8.52 11.60 7.45
C PRO A 41 -9.35 12.90 7.35
N HIS A 42 -10.42 12.83 6.57
CA HIS A 42 -11.48 13.83 6.55
C HIS A 42 -12.28 13.78 7.87
N LYS A 43 -12.97 14.88 8.18
CA LYS A 43 -13.83 14.92 9.37
C LYS A 43 -15.12 14.15 9.11
N LEU A 44 -15.69 13.60 10.18
CA LEU A 44 -17.00 12.97 10.11
C LEU A 44 -18.06 13.98 9.64
N GLY A 45 -18.84 13.59 8.64
CA GLY A 45 -19.87 14.44 8.04
C GLY A 45 -19.37 15.40 6.98
N GLU A 46 -18.08 15.42 6.64
CA GLU A 46 -17.60 16.10 5.44
C GLU A 46 -18.01 15.32 4.18
N ASP A 47 -18.55 16.03 3.19
CA ASP A 47 -18.81 15.48 1.86
C ASP A 47 -17.47 15.29 1.14
N VAL A 48 -17.17 14.05 0.78
CA VAL A 48 -15.97 13.66 0.03
C VAL A 48 -16.39 13.04 -1.28
N SER A 49 -15.79 13.47 -2.39
CA SER A 49 -16.11 12.89 -3.69
C SER A 49 -15.66 11.42 -3.77
N PRO A 50 -16.32 10.57 -4.59
CA PRO A 50 -15.89 9.18 -4.76
C PRO A 50 -14.42 9.03 -5.19
N MET A 51 -13.92 9.94 -6.03
CA MET A 51 -12.52 9.94 -6.47
C MET A 51 -11.56 10.26 -5.33
N GLU A 52 -11.91 11.19 -4.46
CA GLU A 52 -11.10 11.49 -3.27
C GLU A 52 -11.13 10.36 -2.25
N MET A 53 -12.24 9.63 -2.16
CA MET A 53 -12.33 8.42 -1.33
C MET A 53 -11.39 7.34 -1.84
N TYR A 54 -11.38 7.08 -3.16
CA TYR A 54 -10.45 6.10 -3.76
C TYR A 54 -8.98 6.50 -3.65
N ALA A 55 -8.68 7.80 -3.61
CA ALA A 55 -7.31 8.27 -3.47
C ALA A 55 -6.66 7.89 -2.13
N TYR A 56 -7.44 7.60 -1.08
CA TYR A 56 -6.88 7.13 0.20
C TYR A 56 -6.14 5.80 0.04
N ASP A 57 -6.56 4.94 -0.89
CA ASP A 57 -6.01 3.61 -1.10
C ASP A 57 -4.93 3.54 -2.20
N VAL A 58 -4.49 4.69 -2.74
CA VAL A 58 -3.51 4.74 -3.83
C VAL A 58 -2.17 4.07 -3.46
N LEU A 59 -1.82 4.04 -2.16
CA LEU A 59 -0.58 3.46 -1.64
C LEU A 59 -0.76 2.03 -1.11
N THR A 60 -1.98 1.58 -0.84
CA THR A 60 -2.27 0.25 -0.26
C THR A 60 -2.67 -0.78 -1.32
N VAL A 61 -3.47 -0.37 -2.32
CA VAL A 61 -3.92 -1.23 -3.43
C VAL A 61 -2.78 -1.92 -4.18
N PRO A 62 -1.62 -1.30 -4.43
CA PRO A 62 -0.50 -1.98 -5.10
C PRO A 62 -0.10 -3.28 -4.41
N THR A 63 -0.13 -3.35 -3.07
CA THR A 63 0.16 -4.57 -2.31
C THR A 63 -0.76 -5.72 -2.73
N ASN A 64 -2.07 -5.48 -2.74
CA ASN A 64 -3.07 -6.51 -3.07
C ASN A 64 -2.96 -6.96 -4.53
N ILE A 65 -2.78 -6.00 -5.45
CA ILE A 65 -2.75 -6.29 -6.89
C ILE A 65 -1.49 -7.08 -7.28
N CYS A 66 -0.33 -6.72 -6.71
CA CYS A 66 0.94 -7.41 -6.96
C CYS A 66 1.06 -8.74 -6.21
N GLY A 67 0.31 -8.92 -5.12
CA GLY A 67 0.35 -10.12 -4.30
C GLY A 67 1.65 -10.24 -3.52
N ILE A 68 2.05 -9.13 -2.90
CA ILE A 68 3.21 -9.02 -2.00
C ILE A 68 2.71 -8.90 -0.55
N CYS A 69 3.59 -9.11 0.44
CA CYS A 69 3.20 -8.95 1.84
C CYS A 69 3.44 -7.50 2.30
N SER A 70 2.66 -7.03 3.27
CA SER A 70 2.84 -5.72 3.88
C SER A 70 2.27 -5.66 5.29
N GLY A 71 2.85 -4.81 6.13
CA GLY A 71 2.31 -4.44 7.43
C GLY A 71 2.42 -2.95 7.68
N VAL A 72 1.73 -2.46 8.71
CA VAL A 72 1.68 -1.04 9.06
C VAL A 72 2.00 -0.86 10.54
N VAL A 73 2.92 0.05 10.82
CA VAL A 73 3.25 0.49 12.19
C VAL A 73 2.98 1.98 12.34
N ARG A 74 2.64 2.42 13.55
CA ARG A 74 2.48 3.84 13.85
C ARG A 74 3.85 4.52 13.77
N CYS A 75 3.96 5.62 13.04
CA CYS A 75 5.22 6.37 12.88
C CYS A 75 5.14 7.85 13.30
N GLY A 76 4.06 8.22 14.01
CA GLY A 76 3.97 9.49 14.70
C GLY A 76 2.59 10.11 14.64
N ASN A 77 2.57 11.43 14.87
CA ASN A 77 1.37 12.25 14.80
C ASN A 77 1.61 13.43 13.89
N ILE A 78 0.63 13.75 13.06
CA ILE A 78 0.56 15.03 12.35
C ILE A 78 -0.70 15.74 12.86
N GLN A 79 -0.53 16.91 13.48
CA GLN A 79 -1.64 17.70 14.03
C GLN A 79 -2.53 16.90 15.01
N GLY A 80 -1.93 16.04 15.83
CA GLY A 80 -2.64 15.18 16.78
C GLY A 80 -3.27 13.93 16.17
N VAL A 81 -3.18 13.74 14.85
CA VAL A 81 -3.68 12.55 14.15
C VAL A 81 -2.57 11.50 14.02
N PRO A 82 -2.78 10.24 14.46
CA PRO A 82 -1.83 9.15 14.24
C PRO A 82 -1.59 8.90 12.76
N VAL A 83 -0.32 8.72 12.37
CA VAL A 83 0.07 8.34 11.00
C VAL A 83 0.80 7.00 10.98
N GLY A 84 0.62 6.27 9.88
CA GLY A 84 1.17 4.93 9.67
C GLY A 84 2.29 4.89 8.63
N LEU A 85 3.29 4.07 8.92
CA LEU A 85 4.34 3.66 8.01
C LEU A 85 3.98 2.25 7.50
N GLN A 86 3.79 2.13 6.20
CA GLN A 86 3.62 0.86 5.51
C GLN A 86 5.00 0.28 5.17
N ILE A 87 5.23 -0.96 5.57
CA ILE A 87 6.43 -1.75 5.28
C ILE A 87 6.00 -2.93 4.43
N GLN A 88 6.60 -3.10 3.26
CA GLN A 88 6.23 -4.10 2.26
C GLN A 88 7.42 -5.01 1.95
N GLY A 89 7.17 -6.31 1.82
CA GLY A 89 8.17 -7.35 1.55
C GLY A 89 7.78 -8.21 0.35
N ALA A 90 8.71 -9.03 -0.12
CA ALA A 90 8.44 -9.94 -1.24
C ALA A 90 7.37 -10.99 -0.85
N PRO A 91 6.75 -11.69 -1.81
CA PRO A 91 5.74 -12.70 -1.49
C PRO A 91 6.29 -13.76 -0.53
N LEU A 92 5.50 -14.09 0.50
CA LEU A 92 5.82 -15.07 1.55
C LEU A 92 6.98 -14.67 2.49
N GLU A 93 7.38 -13.38 2.50
CA GLU A 93 8.37 -12.85 3.44
C GLU A 93 7.72 -12.12 4.64
N ASP A 94 6.54 -12.57 5.08
CA ASP A 94 5.78 -11.96 6.18
C ASP A 94 6.62 -11.86 7.47
N GLU A 95 7.48 -12.84 7.76
CA GLU A 95 8.40 -12.82 8.91
C GLU A 95 9.40 -11.66 8.84
N LYS A 96 9.91 -11.34 7.64
CA LYS A 96 10.84 -10.22 7.42
C LYS A 96 10.13 -8.89 7.68
N VAL A 97 8.91 -8.75 7.16
CA VAL A 97 8.08 -7.56 7.39
C VAL A 97 7.76 -7.40 8.87
N LEU A 98 7.29 -8.45 9.54
CA LEU A 98 6.98 -8.43 10.98
C LEU A 98 8.21 -8.10 11.82
N SER A 99 9.37 -8.66 11.49
CA SER A 99 10.62 -8.37 12.20
C SER A 99 11.01 -6.90 12.09
N ALA A 100 10.89 -6.31 10.88
CA ALA A 100 11.14 -4.89 10.67
C ALA A 100 10.14 -3.99 11.42
N MET A 101 8.86 -4.39 11.47
CA MET A 101 7.83 -3.70 12.25
C MET A 101 8.15 -3.70 13.74
N ILE A 102 8.47 -4.87 14.31
CA ILE A 102 8.84 -5.02 15.73
C ILE A 102 10.06 -4.18 16.06
N GLU A 103 11.07 -4.18 15.19
CA GLU A 103 12.28 -3.38 15.40
C GLU A 103 12.01 -1.88 15.29
N PHE A 104 11.14 -1.46 14.38
CA PHE A 104 10.70 -0.07 14.31
C PHE A 104 9.98 0.34 15.61
N GLU A 105 9.03 -0.46 16.10
CA GLU A 105 8.28 -0.14 17.33
C GLU A 105 9.15 -0.07 18.59
N LYS A 106 10.25 -0.83 18.67
CA LYS A 106 11.17 -0.75 19.83
C LYS A 106 11.97 0.55 19.87
N ASN A 107 12.30 1.10 18.71
CA ASN A 107 13.16 2.28 18.58
C ASN A 107 12.36 3.58 18.43
N TYR A 108 11.03 3.50 18.44
CA TYR A 108 10.09 4.61 18.29
C TYR A 108 9.45 4.98 19.65
#